data_AF-A0A837NPV5-F1
#
_entry.id   AF-A0A837NPV5-F1
#
_cell.length_a   1.000
_cell.length_b   1.000
_cell.length_c   1.000
_cell.angle_alpha   90.00
_cell.angle_beta   90.00
_cell.angle_gamma   90.00
#
_symmetry.space_group_name_H-M   'P 1'
#
loop_
_entity.id
_entity.type
_entity.pdbx_description
1 polymer ?
#
loop_
_entity_poly.entity_id
_entity_poly.type
_entity_poly.pdbx_seq_one_letter_code
_entity_poly.pdbx_strand_id
1 'polypeptide(L)'
;MIDEKRIEEFLKKHPEIDESNEGANVEVLNGELHLVSKFNLSDVEELGEESMFYLPFCSITEVKRILSPQNPQDLLLSIQANAIADNVRVARTFAKRRGSSSKWNLEKYYNELVYSTYTSYLSKGNKSKVDQVPLSYAYITEVNAYCSPTEKGNLIVISEPLKQFLYFMNISAWGNGMFNIPQEDCFSAYIIAMRIAQGHESYDFDLDPRANLPEAVELYFNGLVSLQMEFIIGHEYAHHILGHVKHNKLKRLNWKGENSKIGISNFYKHSHKEEYDADWHAIKHIKNSKRFREQVANAAFEVLMYFDSLERINNYLDPGRERRPSTHPKPMDRINKLRRRLHNGLGHSRTELDLGLNAQRKFTDKFINEYLCFNFDAFETKGAHYLSTYKKKLLIDRVDY
;
A
#
# COMPACT_ATOMS: atom_id res chain seq x y z
N MET A 1 -30.99 -4.38 -13.46
CA MET A 1 -31.11 -3.03 -12.86
C MET A 1 -32.50 -2.89 -12.27
N ILE A 2 -32.60 -2.56 -10.98
CA ILE A 2 -33.87 -2.45 -10.27
C ILE A 2 -33.95 -1.03 -9.71
N ASP A 3 -34.96 -0.28 -10.12
CA ASP A 3 -35.35 1.03 -9.59
C ASP A 3 -35.46 0.98 -8.05
N GLU A 4 -35.08 2.04 -7.35
CA GLU A 4 -35.18 2.14 -5.88
C GLU A 4 -36.60 1.83 -5.39
N LYS A 5 -37.63 2.31 -6.10
CA LYS A 5 -39.02 1.93 -5.82
C LYS A 5 -39.27 0.44 -5.99
N ARG A 6 -38.66 -0.19 -6.98
CA ARG A 6 -38.79 -1.64 -7.22
C ARG A 6 -38.00 -2.45 -6.19
N ILE A 7 -36.88 -1.96 -5.69
CA ILE A 7 -36.14 -2.60 -4.58
C ILE A 7 -36.98 -2.48 -3.30
N GLU A 8 -37.53 -1.30 -2.99
CA GLU A 8 -38.43 -1.13 -1.84
C GLU A 8 -39.69 -1.98 -1.95
N GLU A 9 -40.32 -2.06 -3.13
CA GLU A 9 -41.45 -2.95 -3.37
C GLU A 9 -41.07 -4.43 -3.29
N PHE A 10 -39.85 -4.79 -3.72
CA PHE A 10 -39.32 -6.14 -3.60
C PHE A 10 -39.07 -6.50 -2.13
N LEU A 11 -38.37 -5.65 -1.37
CA LEU A 11 -38.11 -5.85 0.06
C LEU A 11 -39.41 -5.89 0.88
N LYS A 12 -40.41 -5.06 0.55
CA LYS A 12 -41.76 -5.14 1.16
C LYS A 12 -42.49 -6.45 0.86
N LYS A 13 -42.23 -7.07 -0.29
CA LYS A 13 -42.82 -8.37 -0.67
C LYS A 13 -42.06 -9.57 -0.12
N HIS A 14 -40.85 -9.34 0.38
CA HIS A 14 -39.93 -10.36 0.89
C HIS A 14 -39.45 -9.96 2.30
N PRO A 15 -40.35 -9.95 3.31
CA PRO A 15 -40.02 -9.55 4.68
C PRO A 15 -39.01 -10.46 5.38
N GLU A 16 -38.71 -11.62 4.81
CA GLU A 16 -37.62 -12.52 5.21
C GLU A 16 -36.23 -11.95 4.90
N ILE A 17 -36.14 -10.96 4.01
CA ILE A 17 -34.88 -10.28 3.68
C ILE A 17 -34.56 -9.31 4.83
N ASP A 18 -33.56 -9.68 5.64
CA ASP A 18 -33.09 -8.85 6.73
C ASP A 18 -32.38 -7.60 6.18
N GLU A 19 -33.01 -6.43 6.34
CA GLU A 19 -32.36 -5.15 6.08
C GLU A 19 -31.28 -4.93 7.15
N SER A 20 -30.06 -5.36 6.83
CA SER A 20 -28.91 -5.00 7.64
C SER A 20 -28.50 -3.56 7.34
N ASN A 21 -27.84 -2.90 8.30
CA ASN A 21 -27.23 -1.58 8.07
C ASN A 21 -26.16 -1.57 6.94
N GLU A 22 -25.79 -2.74 6.39
CA GLU A 22 -24.76 -2.93 5.36
C GLU A 22 -25.31 -3.42 4.01
N GLY A 23 -26.63 -3.61 3.88
CA GLY A 23 -27.25 -4.19 2.68
C GLY A 23 -28.40 -5.15 2.96
N ALA A 24 -28.88 -5.81 1.91
CA ALA A 24 -29.96 -6.80 1.99
C ALA A 24 -29.50 -8.15 1.40
N ASN A 25 -29.66 -9.24 2.17
CA ASN A 25 -29.35 -10.59 1.69
C ASN A 25 -30.59 -11.21 1.05
N VAL A 26 -30.48 -11.61 -0.21
CA VAL A 26 -31.55 -12.22 -0.99
C VAL A 26 -31.21 -13.68 -1.23
N GLU A 27 -31.97 -14.58 -0.62
CA GLU A 27 -31.84 -16.02 -0.88
C GLU A 27 -32.30 -16.29 -2.33
N VAL A 28 -31.45 -16.99 -3.10
CA VAL A 28 -31.72 -17.40 -4.48
C VAL A 28 -31.61 -18.92 -4.59
N LEU A 29 -32.20 -19.51 -5.63
CA LEU A 29 -32.31 -20.97 -5.83
C LEU A 29 -31.00 -21.77 -5.62
N ASN A 30 -29.83 -21.14 -5.76
CA ASN A 30 -28.51 -21.77 -5.59
C ASN A 30 -27.53 -20.92 -4.74
N GLY A 31 -28.00 -20.13 -3.77
CA GLY A 31 -27.12 -19.37 -2.87
C GLY A 31 -27.76 -18.11 -2.29
N GLU A 32 -26.92 -17.16 -1.89
CA GLU A 32 -27.35 -15.87 -1.35
C GLU A 32 -26.72 -14.74 -2.17
N LEU A 33 -27.51 -13.70 -2.46
CA LEU A 33 -27.05 -12.45 -3.07
C LEU A 33 -27.04 -11.35 -2.02
N HIS A 34 -25.90 -10.70 -1.81
CA HIS A 34 -25.81 -9.55 -0.91
C HIS A 34 -25.89 -8.23 -1.69
N LEU A 35 -26.96 -7.47 -1.50
CA LEU A 35 -27.16 -6.15 -2.08
C LEU A 35 -26.39 -5.09 -1.28
N VAL A 36 -25.25 -4.65 -1.81
CA VAL A 36 -24.28 -3.80 -1.10
C VAL A 36 -24.36 -2.29 -1.40
N SER A 37 -25.18 -1.84 -2.36
CA SER A 37 -25.26 -0.40 -2.71
C SER A 37 -26.58 -0.03 -3.39
N LYS A 38 -27.01 1.23 -3.21
CA LYS A 38 -28.13 1.86 -3.94
C LYS A 38 -27.61 3.13 -4.65
N PHE A 39 -28.05 3.39 -5.88
CA PHE A 39 -27.70 4.60 -6.63
C PHE A 39 -28.85 4.99 -7.57
N ASN A 40 -28.94 6.28 -7.91
CA ASN A 40 -30.01 6.77 -8.78
C ASN A 40 -29.81 6.24 -10.20
N LEU A 41 -30.88 5.75 -10.81
CA LEU A 41 -30.83 5.25 -12.18
C LEU A 41 -30.39 6.34 -13.17
N SER A 42 -30.79 7.59 -12.94
CA SER A 42 -30.39 8.74 -13.75
C SER A 42 -28.88 8.95 -13.79
N ASP A 43 -28.18 8.65 -12.69
CA ASP A 43 -26.72 8.79 -12.62
C ASP A 43 -26.04 7.75 -13.51
N VAL A 44 -26.59 6.53 -13.57
CA VAL A 44 -26.09 5.45 -14.44
C VAL A 44 -26.43 5.72 -15.90
N GLU A 45 -27.63 6.21 -16.19
CA GLU A 45 -28.04 6.60 -17.55
C GLU A 45 -27.15 7.71 -18.11
N GLU A 46 -26.75 8.69 -17.29
CA GLU A 46 -25.85 9.77 -17.70
C GLU A 46 -24.40 9.29 -17.89
N LEU A 47 -23.89 8.44 -16.99
CA LEU A 47 -22.48 8.06 -16.95
C LEU A 47 -22.14 6.77 -17.70
N GLY A 48 -23.15 5.98 -18.06
CA GLY A 48 -23.00 4.64 -18.64
C GLY A 48 -22.83 3.53 -17.59
N GLU A 49 -22.96 2.27 -18.03
CA GLU A 49 -22.96 1.10 -17.14
C GLU A 49 -21.65 0.88 -16.38
N GLU A 50 -20.50 1.26 -16.95
CA GLU A 50 -19.19 1.11 -16.30
C GLU A 50 -19.09 1.97 -15.02
N SER A 51 -19.93 3.00 -14.88
CA SER A 51 -19.98 3.85 -13.69
C SER A 51 -20.36 3.09 -12.42
N MET A 52 -21.12 2.01 -12.55
CA MET A 52 -21.63 1.20 -11.42
C MET A 52 -20.51 0.62 -10.55
N PHE A 53 -19.32 0.37 -11.11
CA PHE A 53 -18.19 -0.16 -10.33
C PHE A 53 -17.55 0.89 -9.41
N TYR A 54 -17.70 2.18 -9.73
CA TYR A 54 -17.09 3.28 -8.98
C TYR A 54 -18.07 4.00 -8.07
N LEU A 55 -19.36 4.05 -8.45
CA LEU A 55 -20.43 4.71 -7.71
C LEU A 55 -20.55 4.31 -6.23
N PRO A 56 -20.16 3.10 -5.77
CA PRO A 56 -20.19 2.78 -4.34
C PRO A 56 -19.21 3.63 -3.51
N PHE A 57 -18.10 4.08 -4.07
CA PHE A 57 -17.03 4.76 -3.33
C PHE A 57 -16.48 6.04 -3.98
N CYS A 58 -17.01 6.45 -5.13
CA CYS A 58 -16.67 7.72 -5.81
C CYS A 58 -17.89 8.64 -5.90
N SER A 59 -17.65 9.94 -5.96
CA SER A 59 -18.66 10.93 -6.35
C SER A 59 -18.90 10.96 -7.86
N ILE A 60 -20.07 11.43 -8.32
CA ILE A 60 -20.40 11.55 -9.75
C ILE A 60 -19.35 12.35 -10.52
N THR A 61 -18.83 13.42 -9.93
CA THR A 61 -17.79 14.27 -10.55
C THR A 61 -16.47 13.53 -10.70
N GLU A 62 -16.09 12.68 -9.75
CA GLU A 62 -14.92 11.80 -9.86
C GLU A 62 -15.13 10.75 -10.93
N VAL A 63 -16.31 10.12 -11.00
CA VAL A 63 -16.59 9.10 -12.03
C VAL A 63 -16.43 9.67 -13.44
N LYS A 64 -16.91 10.89 -13.70
CA LYS A 64 -16.69 11.56 -15.00
C LYS A 64 -15.20 11.72 -15.33
N ARG A 65 -14.37 12.07 -14.34
CA ARG A 65 -12.91 12.22 -14.50
C ARG A 65 -12.21 10.87 -14.69
N ILE A 66 -12.67 9.83 -14.01
CA ILE A 66 -12.14 8.45 -14.12
C ILE A 66 -12.39 7.88 -15.52
N LEU A 67 -13.61 8.07 -16.06
CA LEU A 67 -14.00 7.58 -17.37
C LEU A 67 -13.37 8.36 -18.52
N SER A 68 -12.97 9.62 -18.31
CA SER A 68 -12.30 10.45 -19.32
C SER A 68 -11.18 11.32 -18.75
N PRO A 69 -10.01 10.73 -18.38
CA PRO A 69 -8.92 11.45 -17.74
C PRO A 69 -8.29 12.52 -18.64
N GLN A 70 -8.22 13.78 -18.17
CA GLN A 70 -7.69 14.89 -18.96
C GLN A 70 -6.23 15.22 -18.64
N ASN A 71 -5.81 14.95 -17.41
CA ASN A 71 -4.49 15.31 -16.89
C ASN A 71 -3.91 14.19 -15.99
N PRO A 72 -2.64 14.30 -15.54
CA PRO A 72 -2.03 13.32 -14.65
C PRO A 72 -2.78 13.05 -13.34
N GLN A 73 -3.43 14.06 -12.77
CA GLN A 73 -4.20 13.94 -11.53
C GLN A 73 -5.46 13.09 -11.75
N ASP A 74 -6.17 13.29 -12.87
CA ASP A 74 -7.32 12.46 -13.23
C ASP A 74 -6.92 11.02 -13.51
N LEU A 75 -5.74 10.82 -14.10
CA LEU A 75 -5.21 9.48 -14.35
C LEU A 75 -4.82 8.78 -13.04
N LEU A 76 -4.24 9.50 -12.08
CA LEU A 76 -3.98 9.00 -10.74
C LEU A 76 -5.28 8.60 -10.02
N LEU A 77 -6.33 9.41 -10.12
CA LEU A 77 -7.66 9.09 -9.61
C LEU A 77 -8.24 7.84 -10.28
N SER A 78 -8.06 7.70 -11.60
CA SER A 78 -8.45 6.49 -12.34
C SER A 78 -7.70 5.24 -11.85
N ILE A 79 -6.39 5.34 -11.61
CA ILE A 79 -5.59 4.24 -11.01
C ILE A 79 -6.16 3.85 -9.66
N GLN A 80 -6.44 4.82 -8.79
CA GLN A 80 -6.99 4.59 -7.46
C GLN A 80 -8.37 3.93 -7.51
N ALA A 81 -9.26 4.40 -8.37
CA ALA A 81 -10.61 3.89 -8.47
C ALA A 81 -10.66 2.48 -9.06
N ASN A 82 -9.90 2.23 -10.13
CA ASN A 82 -9.76 0.88 -10.71
C ASN A 82 -9.16 -0.09 -9.70
N ALA A 83 -8.22 0.38 -8.89
CA ALA A 83 -7.58 -0.44 -7.88
C ALA A 83 -8.55 -1.00 -6.83
N ILE A 84 -9.53 -0.18 -6.47
CA ILE A 84 -10.58 -0.53 -5.52
C ILE A 84 -11.65 -1.38 -6.21
N ALA A 85 -12.11 -0.98 -7.40
CA ALA A 85 -13.17 -1.65 -8.15
C ALA A 85 -12.83 -3.13 -8.46
N ASP A 86 -11.57 -3.41 -8.77
CA ASP A 86 -11.11 -4.75 -9.14
C ASP A 86 -10.95 -5.69 -7.94
N ASN A 87 -11.17 -5.22 -6.70
CA ASN A 87 -11.12 -6.04 -5.49
C ASN A 87 -12.37 -5.83 -4.64
N VAL A 88 -13.28 -6.83 -4.67
CA VAL A 88 -14.57 -6.77 -3.96
C VAL A 88 -14.43 -6.47 -2.46
N ARG A 89 -13.41 -7.02 -1.79
CA ARG A 89 -13.20 -6.76 -0.35
C ARG A 89 -12.80 -5.31 -0.11
N VAL A 90 -11.94 -4.77 -0.97
CA VAL A 90 -11.49 -3.37 -0.89
C VAL A 90 -12.63 -2.44 -1.26
N ALA A 91 -13.39 -2.73 -2.31
CA ALA A 91 -14.60 -1.98 -2.67
C ALA A 91 -15.60 -1.92 -1.51
N ARG A 92 -15.83 -3.03 -0.80
CA ARG A 92 -16.66 -3.06 0.42
C ARG A 92 -16.08 -2.18 1.53
N THR A 93 -14.77 -2.26 1.79
CA THR A 93 -14.10 -1.40 2.78
C THR A 93 -14.29 0.09 2.43
N PHE A 94 -14.09 0.47 1.17
CA PHE A 94 -14.25 1.85 0.73
C PHE A 94 -15.71 2.32 0.75
N ALA A 95 -16.67 1.46 0.41
CA ALA A 95 -18.09 1.74 0.59
C ALA A 95 -18.43 1.97 2.07
N LYS A 96 -17.85 1.17 2.98
CA LYS A 96 -18.01 1.34 4.43
C LYS A 96 -17.36 2.62 4.95
N ARG A 97 -16.18 3.00 4.45
CA ARG A 97 -15.52 4.28 4.75
C ARG A 97 -16.35 5.48 4.32
N ARG A 98 -16.98 5.39 3.15
CA ARG A 98 -17.94 6.40 2.68
C ARG A 98 -19.16 6.49 3.59
N GLY A 99 -19.73 5.35 3.96
CA GLY A 99 -20.98 5.28 4.71
C GLY A 99 -22.10 6.07 4.02
N SER A 100 -22.85 6.85 4.78
CA SER A 100 -23.93 7.73 4.27
C SER A 100 -23.45 9.15 3.92
N SER A 101 -22.13 9.40 3.90
CA SER A 101 -21.60 10.74 3.68
C SER A 101 -21.80 11.21 2.24
N SER A 102 -22.64 12.22 2.04
CA SER A 102 -22.81 12.93 0.77
C SER A 102 -21.60 13.82 0.41
N LYS A 103 -20.68 14.04 1.36
CA LYS A 103 -19.45 14.83 1.18
C LYS A 103 -18.22 13.95 0.90
N TRP A 104 -18.39 12.64 0.79
CA TRP A 104 -17.30 11.72 0.49
C TRP A 104 -16.73 11.99 -0.90
N ASN A 105 -15.41 11.91 -1.00
CA ASN A 105 -14.66 12.06 -2.23
C ASN A 105 -13.36 11.25 -2.07
N LEU A 106 -13.10 10.36 -3.04
CA LEU A 106 -11.96 9.44 -3.03
C LEU A 106 -10.62 10.18 -3.12
N GLU A 107 -10.54 11.20 -3.98
CA GLU A 107 -9.36 12.04 -4.12
C GLU A 107 -9.02 12.74 -2.79
N LYS A 108 -10.03 13.23 -2.06
CA LYS A 108 -9.86 13.85 -0.75
C LYS A 108 -9.36 12.84 0.28
N TYR A 109 -9.93 11.64 0.33
CA TYR A 109 -9.47 10.57 1.22
C TYR A 109 -7.96 10.32 1.03
N TYR A 110 -7.53 10.18 -0.21
CA TYR A 110 -6.13 9.94 -0.51
C TYR A 110 -5.24 11.16 -0.27
N ASN A 111 -5.69 12.37 -0.57
CA ASN A 111 -4.95 13.59 -0.29
C ASN A 111 -4.68 13.79 1.21
N GLU A 112 -5.60 13.37 2.08
CA GLU A 112 -5.39 13.42 3.54
C GLU A 112 -4.34 12.40 4.02
N LEU A 113 -4.14 11.30 3.30
CA LEU A 113 -3.10 10.31 3.60
C LEU A 113 -1.71 10.74 3.14
N VAL A 114 -1.63 11.53 2.06
CA VAL A 114 -0.37 12.01 1.48
C VAL A 114 0.18 13.16 2.31
N TYR A 115 1.03 12.82 3.27
CA TYR A 115 1.86 13.80 3.96
C TYR A 115 3.34 13.54 3.64
N SER A 116 3.98 14.50 2.98
CA SER A 116 5.41 14.50 2.75
C SER A 116 5.98 15.89 2.91
N THR A 117 6.97 16.00 3.78
CA THR A 117 7.79 17.18 3.97
C THR A 117 9.02 17.18 3.06
N TYR A 118 9.31 16.07 2.36
CA TYR A 118 10.50 15.91 1.52
C TYR A 118 10.74 17.09 0.57
N THR A 119 9.70 17.53 -0.14
CA THR A 119 9.79 18.62 -1.14
C THR A 119 10.20 19.96 -0.53
N SER A 120 9.93 20.20 0.76
CA SER A 120 10.34 21.41 1.49
C SER A 120 11.86 21.47 1.72
N TYR A 121 12.55 20.33 1.69
CA TYR A 121 13.99 20.23 1.88
C TYR A 121 14.80 20.18 0.57
N LEU A 122 14.12 20.22 -0.57
CA LEU A 122 14.74 20.26 -1.90
C LEU A 122 15.33 21.65 -2.22
N SER A 123 16.27 21.68 -3.17
CA SER A 123 16.67 22.93 -3.82
C SER A 123 15.51 23.49 -4.66
N LYS A 124 15.46 24.81 -4.87
CA LYS A 124 14.41 25.46 -5.70
C LYS A 124 14.24 24.80 -7.07
N GLY A 125 15.36 24.48 -7.74
CA GLY A 125 15.34 23.86 -9.06
C GLY A 125 14.90 22.39 -9.07
N ASN A 126 15.09 21.65 -7.98
CA ASN A 126 14.53 20.29 -7.88
C ASN A 126 13.06 20.33 -7.48
N LYS A 127 12.68 21.26 -6.59
CA LYS A 127 11.29 21.47 -6.19
C LYS A 127 10.41 21.78 -7.41
N SER A 128 10.84 22.73 -8.26
CA SER A 128 10.09 23.08 -9.47
C SER A 128 9.93 21.93 -10.47
N LYS A 129 10.81 20.91 -10.44
CA LYS A 129 10.68 19.72 -11.30
C LYS A 129 9.60 18.77 -10.79
N VAL A 130 9.42 18.69 -9.47
CA VAL A 130 8.51 17.71 -8.86
C VAL A 130 7.14 18.30 -8.50
N ASP A 131 7.00 19.62 -8.42
CA ASP A 131 5.74 20.31 -8.05
C ASP A 131 4.55 19.96 -8.96
N GLN A 132 4.82 19.49 -10.19
CA GLN A 132 3.79 19.11 -11.18
C GLN A 132 3.61 17.60 -11.35
N VAL A 133 4.32 16.79 -10.56
CA VAL A 133 4.20 15.32 -10.60
C VAL A 133 3.18 14.92 -9.54
N PRO A 134 1.97 14.46 -9.91
CA PRO A 134 1.03 13.95 -8.92
C PRO A 134 1.65 12.81 -8.14
N LEU A 135 1.44 12.83 -6.85
CA LEU A 135 1.87 11.78 -5.94
C LEU A 135 0.70 11.42 -5.04
N SER A 136 0.31 10.16 -5.04
CA SER A 136 -0.65 9.69 -4.05
C SER A 136 -0.56 8.20 -3.78
N TYR A 137 -1.28 7.75 -2.76
CA TYR A 137 -1.45 6.33 -2.50
C TYR A 137 -2.49 5.72 -3.44
N ALA A 138 -2.36 4.42 -3.70
CA ALA A 138 -3.42 3.61 -4.28
C ALA A 138 -3.36 2.21 -3.66
N TYR A 139 -4.49 1.50 -3.67
CA TYR A 139 -4.53 0.11 -3.21
C TYR A 139 -3.78 -0.81 -4.19
N ILE A 140 -2.46 -0.91 -4.06
CA ILE A 140 -1.63 -1.82 -4.85
C ILE A 140 -1.14 -2.92 -3.92
N THR A 141 -1.46 -4.18 -4.22
CA THR A 141 -1.13 -5.33 -3.35
C THR A 141 0.37 -5.47 -3.10
N GLU A 142 1.19 -5.15 -4.09
CA GLU A 142 2.65 -5.13 -3.91
C GLU A 142 3.07 -3.97 -3.01
N VAL A 143 3.83 -4.25 -1.95
CA VAL A 143 4.40 -3.24 -1.03
C VAL A 143 5.53 -2.46 -1.70
N ASN A 144 5.17 -1.53 -2.60
CA ASN A 144 6.12 -0.78 -3.41
C ASN A 144 5.62 0.63 -3.74
N ALA A 145 6.49 1.45 -4.31
CA ALA A 145 6.13 2.71 -4.95
C ALA A 145 6.62 2.72 -6.41
N TYR A 146 6.01 3.58 -7.22
CA TYR A 146 6.23 3.59 -8.65
C TYR A 146 6.18 5.01 -9.21
N CYS A 147 7.27 5.45 -9.85
CA CYS A 147 7.27 6.58 -10.77
C CYS A 147 6.93 6.10 -12.19
N SER A 148 5.72 6.41 -12.65
CA SER A 148 5.21 5.96 -13.95
C SER A 148 5.13 7.10 -14.96
N PRO A 149 5.69 6.96 -16.17
CA PRO A 149 5.44 7.90 -17.25
C PRO A 149 4.09 7.56 -17.89
N THR A 150 3.29 8.59 -18.17
CA THR A 150 1.99 8.42 -18.83
C THR A 150 1.86 9.38 -20.00
N GLU A 151 0.88 9.13 -20.86
CA GLU A 151 0.55 10.03 -21.97
C GLU A 151 0.20 11.45 -21.50
N LYS A 152 -0.23 11.60 -20.25
CA LYS A 152 -0.62 12.89 -19.66
C LYS A 152 0.51 13.55 -18.87
N GLY A 153 1.60 12.83 -18.58
CA GLY A 153 2.71 13.27 -17.72
C GLY A 153 3.14 12.18 -16.73
N ASN A 154 4.25 12.38 -16.03
CA ASN A 154 4.67 11.43 -15.01
C ASN A 154 3.78 11.56 -13.77
N LEU A 155 3.56 10.44 -13.09
CA LEU A 155 2.90 10.37 -11.78
C LEU A 155 3.65 9.40 -10.87
N ILE A 156 3.44 9.54 -9.57
CA ILE A 156 3.97 8.65 -8.54
C ILE A 156 2.81 8.01 -7.81
N VAL A 157 2.82 6.68 -7.75
CA VAL A 157 1.84 5.91 -6.99
C VAL A 157 2.55 5.14 -5.90
N ILE A 158 2.04 5.25 -4.69
CA ILE A 158 2.56 4.54 -3.52
C ILE A 158 1.54 3.48 -3.12
N SER A 159 1.98 2.25 -2.91
CA SER A 159 1.13 1.21 -2.34
C SER A 159 0.65 1.63 -0.96
N GLU A 160 -0.67 1.67 -0.78
CA GLU A 160 -1.28 1.88 0.54
C GLU A 160 -0.85 0.79 1.56
N PRO A 161 -0.81 -0.52 1.19
CA PRO A 161 -0.20 -1.57 2.02
C PRO A 161 1.23 -1.31 2.49
N LEU A 162 2.06 -0.57 1.75
CA LEU A 162 3.46 -0.30 2.11
C LEU A 162 3.57 0.40 3.48
N LYS A 163 2.68 1.36 3.76
CA LYS A 163 2.70 2.08 5.05
C LYS A 163 2.48 1.13 6.22
N GLN A 164 1.51 0.22 6.09
CA GLN A 164 1.17 -0.75 7.13
C GLN A 164 2.25 -1.82 7.28
N PHE A 165 2.82 -2.28 6.16
CA PHE A 165 3.98 -3.16 6.17
C PHE A 165 5.13 -2.55 6.99
N LEU A 166 5.51 -1.30 6.71
CA LEU A 166 6.58 -0.61 7.45
C LEU A 166 6.24 -0.44 8.93
N TYR A 167 5.00 -0.09 9.25
CA TYR A 167 4.53 0.07 10.62
C TYR A 167 4.72 -1.21 11.45
N PHE A 168 4.23 -2.35 10.95
CA PHE A 168 4.35 -3.62 11.66
C PHE A 168 5.78 -4.18 11.66
N MET A 169 6.58 -3.91 10.62
CA MET A 169 8.02 -4.22 10.65
C MET A 169 8.75 -3.44 11.73
N ASN A 170 8.43 -2.16 11.93
CA ASN A 170 9.02 -1.37 13.01
C ASN A 170 8.63 -1.88 14.40
N ILE A 171 7.36 -2.27 14.60
CA ILE A 171 6.94 -2.91 15.86
C ILE A 171 7.72 -4.19 16.10
N SER A 172 7.85 -5.03 15.07
CA SER A 172 8.60 -6.28 15.19
C SER A 172 10.07 -6.07 15.56
N ALA A 173 10.73 -5.09 14.92
CA ALA A 173 12.14 -4.82 15.10
C ALA A 173 12.46 -4.14 16.45
N TRP A 174 11.60 -3.21 16.91
CA TRP A 174 11.94 -2.32 18.02
C TRP A 174 11.00 -2.42 19.22
N GLY A 175 9.83 -3.04 19.09
CA GLY A 175 8.77 -3.04 20.09
C GLY A 175 9.19 -3.57 21.44
N ASN A 176 9.85 -4.73 21.48
CA ASN A 176 10.29 -5.32 22.75
C ASN A 176 11.40 -4.49 23.41
N GLY A 177 12.45 -4.16 22.66
CA GLY A 177 13.63 -3.49 23.20
C GLY A 177 13.39 -2.04 23.64
N MET A 178 12.47 -1.33 22.98
CA MET A 178 12.21 0.09 23.28
C MET A 178 10.99 0.32 24.18
N PHE A 179 9.95 -0.52 24.05
CA PHE A 179 8.65 -0.27 24.68
C PHE A 179 8.16 -1.44 25.53
N ASN A 180 8.96 -2.49 25.71
CA ASN A 180 8.57 -3.72 26.39
C ASN A 180 7.30 -4.35 25.81
N ILE A 181 7.05 -4.18 24.51
CA ILE A 181 6.00 -4.93 23.82
C ILE A 181 6.34 -6.43 23.95
N PRO A 182 5.40 -7.30 24.35
CA PRO A 182 5.66 -8.72 24.50
C PRO A 182 6.22 -9.33 23.21
N GLN A 183 7.09 -10.32 23.36
CA GLN A 183 7.81 -10.88 22.21
C GLN A 183 6.86 -11.61 21.24
N GLU A 184 5.80 -12.21 21.76
CA GLU A 184 4.70 -12.79 20.99
C GLU A 184 4.01 -11.74 20.10
N ASP A 185 3.80 -10.51 20.58
CA ASP A 185 3.19 -9.45 19.79
C ASP A 185 4.16 -8.87 18.76
N CYS A 186 5.46 -8.80 19.09
CA CYS A 186 6.48 -8.44 18.11
C CYS A 186 6.57 -9.49 16.99
N PHE A 187 6.34 -10.76 17.32
CA PHE A 187 6.26 -11.86 16.36
C PHE A 187 4.97 -11.80 15.53
N SER A 188 3.82 -11.55 16.15
CA SER A 188 2.54 -11.31 15.46
C SER A 188 2.62 -10.10 14.53
N ALA A 189 3.29 -9.02 14.92
CA ALA A 189 3.55 -7.88 14.05
C ALA A 189 4.35 -8.30 12.80
N TYR A 190 5.35 -9.17 12.95
CA TYR A 190 6.07 -9.72 11.80
C TYR A 190 5.17 -10.54 10.88
N ILE A 191 4.32 -11.40 11.46
CA ILE A 191 3.31 -12.17 10.71
C ILE A 191 2.41 -11.23 9.90
N ILE A 192 1.84 -10.20 10.54
CA ILE A 192 0.99 -9.20 9.90
C ILE A 192 1.74 -8.53 8.75
N ALA A 193 2.96 -8.05 8.98
CA ALA A 193 3.77 -7.41 7.94
C ALA A 193 3.97 -8.33 6.72
N MET A 194 4.37 -9.58 6.95
CA MET A 194 4.55 -10.54 5.86
C MET A 194 3.23 -10.85 5.14
N ARG A 195 2.13 -11.02 5.87
CA ARG A 195 0.80 -11.23 5.28
C ARG A 195 0.32 -10.03 4.47
N ILE A 196 0.60 -8.79 4.90
CA ILE A 196 0.34 -7.57 4.11
C ILE A 196 1.10 -7.65 2.79
N ALA A 197 2.40 -7.96 2.83
CA ALA A 197 3.24 -8.00 1.64
C ALA A 197 2.88 -9.12 0.65
N GLN A 198 2.30 -10.22 1.14
CA GLN A 198 1.74 -11.31 0.30
C GLN A 198 0.27 -11.08 -0.08
N GLY A 199 -0.36 -10.02 0.44
CA GLY A 199 -1.77 -9.71 0.20
C GLY A 199 -2.76 -10.63 0.92
N HIS A 200 -2.34 -11.39 1.93
CA HIS A 200 -3.21 -12.27 2.74
C HIS A 200 -3.91 -11.55 3.89
N GLU A 201 -3.42 -10.37 4.29
CA GLU A 201 -4.00 -9.57 5.36
C GLU A 201 -5.24 -8.80 4.87
N SER A 202 -6.27 -8.70 5.72
CA SER A 202 -7.41 -7.80 5.49
C SER A 202 -6.93 -6.34 5.45
N TYR A 203 -7.57 -5.50 4.64
CA TYR A 203 -7.11 -4.13 4.37
C TYR A 203 -8.08 -3.07 4.88
N ASP A 204 -8.33 -3.12 6.19
CA ASP A 204 -9.32 -2.30 6.89
C ASP A 204 -8.78 -1.84 8.26
N PHE A 205 -7.48 -1.56 8.35
CA PHE A 205 -6.77 -1.18 9.59
C PHE A 205 -7.38 0.02 10.32
N ASP A 206 -8.06 0.92 9.60
CA ASP A 206 -8.80 2.06 10.14
C ASP A 206 -10.16 1.69 10.73
N LEU A 207 -10.80 0.63 10.21
CA LEU A 207 -12.09 0.12 10.67
C LEU A 207 -11.92 -0.94 11.77
N ASP A 208 -10.87 -1.75 11.67
CA ASP A 208 -10.52 -2.80 12.63
C ASP A 208 -9.02 -2.77 12.97
N PRO A 209 -8.54 -1.89 13.84
CA PRO A 209 -7.11 -1.81 14.14
C PRO A 209 -6.56 -3.13 14.71
N ARG A 210 -5.38 -3.57 14.27
CA ARG A 210 -4.82 -4.88 14.68
C ARG A 210 -4.27 -4.89 16.11
N ALA A 211 -4.11 -3.70 16.68
CA ALA A 211 -3.66 -3.44 18.04
C ALA A 211 -4.21 -2.07 18.49
N ASN A 212 -4.34 -1.86 19.79
CA ASN A 212 -4.49 -0.54 20.38
C ASN A 212 -3.27 -0.27 21.27
N LEU A 213 -2.18 0.24 20.69
CA LEU A 213 -0.98 0.55 21.46
C LEU A 213 -1.16 1.86 22.23
N PRO A 214 -0.35 2.09 23.29
CA PRO A 214 -0.31 3.40 23.95
C PRO A 214 0.04 4.53 22.97
N GLU A 215 -0.57 5.69 23.12
CA GLU A 215 -0.43 6.82 22.17
C GLU A 215 1.03 7.22 21.90
N ALA A 216 1.88 7.24 22.93
CA ALA A 216 3.30 7.56 22.77
C ALA A 216 4.04 6.54 21.88
N VAL A 217 3.64 5.27 21.95
CA VAL A 217 4.19 4.18 21.13
C VAL A 217 3.70 4.33 19.68
N GLU A 218 2.41 4.64 19.49
CA GLU A 218 1.82 4.94 18.18
C GLU A 218 2.52 6.11 17.50
N LEU A 219 2.72 7.22 18.22
CA LEU A 219 3.39 8.41 17.69
C LEU A 219 4.84 8.11 17.28
N TYR A 220 5.54 7.28 18.05
CA TYR A 220 6.90 6.88 17.74
C TYR A 220 6.97 6.05 16.45
N PHE A 221 6.18 4.98 16.35
CA PHE A 221 6.20 4.11 15.16
C PHE A 221 5.69 4.83 13.91
N ASN A 222 4.66 5.66 14.03
CA ASN A 222 4.22 6.51 12.92
C ASN A 222 5.30 7.53 12.52
N GLY A 223 6.11 8.01 13.46
CA GLY A 223 7.28 8.84 13.17
C GLY A 223 8.36 8.12 12.35
N LEU A 224 8.66 6.85 12.70
CA LEU A 224 9.59 6.01 11.92
C LEU A 224 9.05 5.75 10.51
N VAL A 225 7.79 5.33 10.40
CA VAL A 225 7.12 5.11 9.11
C VAL A 225 7.15 6.38 8.26
N SER A 226 6.89 7.54 8.86
CA SER A 226 6.94 8.81 8.14
C SER A 226 8.32 9.04 7.51
N LEU A 227 9.42 8.87 8.26
CA LEU A 227 10.78 8.99 7.73
C LEU A 227 11.09 7.98 6.62
N GLN A 228 10.61 6.74 6.76
CA GLN A 228 10.75 5.68 5.75
C GLN A 228 9.97 6.04 4.47
N MET A 229 8.78 6.61 4.61
CA MET A 229 8.01 7.15 3.49
C MET A 229 8.70 8.33 2.81
N GLU A 230 9.36 9.23 3.55
CA GLU A 230 10.14 10.32 2.94
C GLU A 230 11.30 9.80 2.09
N PHE A 231 11.94 8.68 2.50
CA PHE A 231 12.95 8.02 1.67
C PHE A 231 12.34 7.46 0.38
N ILE A 232 11.24 6.70 0.49
CA ILE A 232 10.55 6.10 -0.66
C ILE A 232 10.09 7.18 -1.65
N ILE A 233 9.45 8.25 -1.16
CA ILE A 233 9.03 9.39 -1.96
C ILE A 233 10.22 10.08 -2.61
N GLY A 234 11.30 10.30 -1.86
CA GLY A 234 12.54 10.86 -2.37
C GLY A 234 13.19 10.00 -3.46
N HIS A 235 13.09 8.68 -3.35
CA HIS A 235 13.57 7.72 -4.34
C HIS A 235 12.77 7.83 -5.66
N GLU A 236 11.43 7.86 -5.59
CA GLU A 236 10.59 8.04 -6.79
C GLU A 236 10.81 9.41 -7.45
N TYR A 237 10.94 10.48 -6.66
CA TYR A 237 11.31 11.79 -7.19
C TYR A 237 12.71 11.80 -7.80
N ALA A 238 13.66 11.02 -7.27
CA ALA A 238 14.98 10.91 -7.87
C ALA A 238 14.92 10.26 -9.26
N HIS A 239 14.10 9.21 -9.44
CA HIS A 239 13.84 8.64 -10.78
C HIS A 239 13.31 9.69 -11.75
N HIS A 240 12.34 10.51 -11.32
CA HIS A 240 11.82 11.61 -12.13
C HIS A 240 12.90 12.66 -12.46
N ILE A 241 13.60 13.18 -11.45
CA ILE A 241 14.56 14.28 -11.63
C ILE A 241 15.77 13.87 -12.49
N LEU A 242 16.21 12.61 -12.37
CA LEU A 242 17.31 12.05 -13.14
C LEU A 242 16.88 11.58 -14.55
N GLY A 243 15.57 11.57 -14.84
CA GLY A 243 15.06 11.18 -16.14
C GLY A 243 15.12 9.67 -16.40
N HIS A 244 15.21 8.83 -15.37
CA HIS A 244 15.20 7.36 -15.46
C HIS A 244 13.91 6.82 -16.09
N VAL A 245 12.88 7.65 -16.15
CA VAL A 245 11.55 7.32 -16.67
C VAL A 245 11.47 7.42 -18.21
N LYS A 246 12.53 7.90 -18.89
CA LYS A 246 12.52 8.16 -20.35
C LYS A 246 12.98 6.99 -21.23
N HIS A 247 13.60 5.96 -20.66
CA HIS A 247 14.23 4.88 -21.43
C HIS A 247 14.11 3.51 -20.72
N ASN A 248 13.25 2.60 -21.23
CA ASN A 248 13.37 1.13 -21.25
C ASN A 248 12.12 0.30 -20.84
N LYS A 249 11.80 -0.71 -21.67
CA LYS A 249 11.01 -1.93 -21.44
C LYS A 249 9.86 -1.87 -20.42
N LEU A 250 8.67 -1.72 -20.99
CA LEU A 250 7.36 -1.81 -20.37
C LEU A 250 7.16 -3.18 -19.66
N LYS A 251 6.68 -3.17 -18.42
CA LYS A 251 6.05 -4.33 -17.79
C LYS A 251 4.56 -4.01 -17.57
N ARG A 252 3.70 -4.90 -18.05
CA ARG A 252 2.29 -4.91 -17.69
C ARG A 252 2.18 -5.41 -16.25
N LEU A 253 1.77 -4.53 -15.33
CA LEU A 253 1.26 -5.01 -14.06
C LEU A 253 -0.06 -5.71 -14.40
N ASN A 254 -0.08 -7.03 -14.23
CA ASN A 254 -1.34 -7.74 -14.18
C ASN A 254 -1.98 -7.33 -12.87
N TRP A 255 -2.86 -6.33 -12.94
CA TRP A 255 -3.91 -6.22 -11.95
C TRP A 255 -4.61 -7.59 -11.95
N LYS A 256 -4.61 -8.31 -10.83
CA LYS A 256 -5.37 -9.56 -10.74
C LYS A 256 -6.86 -9.19 -10.67
N GLY A 257 -7.42 -8.83 -11.82
CA GLY A 257 -8.83 -8.64 -12.09
C GLY A 257 -9.04 -9.06 -13.53
N GLU A 258 -9.75 -10.17 -13.76
CA GLU A 258 -9.95 -10.77 -15.10
C GLU A 258 -10.77 -9.88 -16.05
N ASN A 259 -11.24 -8.70 -15.63
CA ASN A 259 -12.21 -7.88 -16.36
C ASN A 259 -11.88 -6.38 -16.55
N SER A 260 -10.72 -5.86 -16.12
CA SER A 260 -10.43 -4.42 -16.34
C SER A 260 -10.00 -4.13 -17.78
N LYS A 261 -10.91 -3.49 -18.54
CA LYS A 261 -10.67 -2.99 -19.91
C LYS A 261 -9.69 -1.81 -19.96
N ILE A 262 -9.43 -1.14 -18.84
CA ILE A 262 -8.39 -0.11 -18.73
C ILE A 262 -7.14 -0.76 -18.14
N GLY A 263 -6.41 -1.48 -18.98
CA GLY A 263 -5.06 -1.92 -18.66
C GLY A 263 -4.15 -0.70 -18.56
N ILE A 264 -3.98 -0.15 -17.35
CA ILE A 264 -2.90 0.80 -17.07
C ILE A 264 -1.61 -0.02 -17.10
N SER A 265 -1.06 -0.09 -18.30
CA SER A 265 -0.40 -1.30 -18.78
C SER A 265 1.12 -1.26 -18.69
N ASN A 266 1.74 -0.24 -18.11
CA ASN A 266 3.19 -0.09 -18.25
C ASN A 266 3.85 0.54 -17.03
N PHE A 267 4.45 -0.29 -16.18
CA PHE A 267 5.44 0.13 -15.19
C PHE A 267 6.85 -0.23 -15.68
N TYR A 268 7.81 0.64 -15.45
CA TYR A 268 9.15 0.52 -16.01
C TYR A 268 10.05 -0.28 -15.09
N LYS A 269 10.87 -1.15 -15.67
CA LYS A 269 11.98 -1.78 -14.96
C LYS A 269 13.20 -0.87 -15.09
N HIS A 270 13.62 -0.29 -13.97
CA HIS A 270 14.87 0.45 -13.91
C HIS A 270 16.06 -0.51 -14.00
N SER A 271 17.12 -0.06 -14.66
CA SER A 271 18.41 -0.73 -14.58
C SER A 271 18.92 -0.68 -13.15
N HIS A 272 19.74 -1.65 -12.75
CA HIS A 272 20.31 -1.65 -11.40
C HIS A 272 21.09 -0.37 -11.09
N LYS A 273 21.72 0.23 -12.11
CA LYS A 273 22.42 1.50 -11.98
C LYS A 273 21.46 2.65 -11.63
N GLU A 274 20.33 2.74 -12.31
CA GLU A 274 19.31 3.78 -12.07
C GLU A 274 18.73 3.67 -10.66
N GLU A 275 18.51 2.45 -10.15
CA GLU A 275 18.07 2.19 -8.77
C GLU A 275 19.10 2.67 -7.73
N TYR A 276 20.39 2.35 -7.93
CA TYR A 276 21.46 2.84 -7.05
C TYR A 276 21.64 4.37 -7.12
N ASP A 277 21.38 4.95 -8.29
CA ASP A 277 21.40 6.40 -8.49
C ASP A 277 20.22 7.05 -7.77
N ALA A 278 19.01 6.49 -7.87
CA ALA A 278 17.83 6.97 -7.18
C ALA A 278 17.97 6.90 -5.65
N ASP A 279 18.46 5.78 -5.09
CA ASP A 279 18.73 5.63 -3.65
C ASP A 279 19.63 6.72 -3.10
N TRP A 280 20.72 6.97 -3.79
CA TRP A 280 21.67 8.01 -3.40
C TRP A 280 21.06 9.41 -3.54
N HIS A 281 20.37 9.66 -4.65
CA HIS A 281 19.81 10.97 -4.92
C HIS A 281 18.62 11.32 -4.03
N ALA A 282 17.85 10.34 -3.55
CA ALA A 282 16.83 10.50 -2.52
C ALA A 282 17.40 11.20 -1.27
N ILE A 283 18.63 10.88 -0.87
CA ILE A 283 19.29 11.50 0.28
C ILE A 283 20.08 12.75 -0.13
N LYS A 284 20.80 12.71 -1.25
CA LYS A 284 21.66 13.82 -1.73
C LYS A 284 20.86 15.09 -2.05
N HIS A 285 19.61 14.94 -2.48
CA HIS A 285 18.76 16.07 -2.88
C HIS A 285 18.26 16.90 -1.70
N ILE A 286 18.34 16.37 -0.48
CA ILE A 286 18.05 17.07 0.77
C ILE A 286 19.19 18.07 1.04
N LYS A 287 18.89 19.37 0.92
CA LYS A 287 19.88 20.45 1.08
C LYS A 287 19.70 21.26 2.35
N ASN A 288 18.45 21.46 2.79
CA ASN A 288 18.13 22.48 3.80
C ASN A 288 18.12 21.96 5.24
N SER A 289 18.50 20.71 5.49
CA SER A 289 18.61 20.16 6.85
C SER A 289 19.54 18.94 6.89
N LYS A 290 20.67 19.07 7.59
CA LYS A 290 21.59 17.94 7.83
C LYS A 290 20.91 16.86 8.68
N ARG A 291 20.15 17.25 9.70
CA ARG A 291 19.43 16.33 10.59
C ARG A 291 18.40 15.51 9.83
N PHE A 292 17.56 16.15 9.01
CA PHE A 292 16.56 15.43 8.22
C PHE A 292 17.23 14.48 7.22
N ARG A 293 18.32 14.92 6.58
CA ARG A 293 19.11 14.07 5.68
C ARG A 293 19.69 12.83 6.38
N GLU A 294 20.15 12.98 7.62
CA GLU A 294 20.61 11.87 8.47
C GLU A 294 19.48 10.88 8.75
N GLN A 295 18.32 11.40 9.16
CA GLN A 295 17.14 10.58 9.50
C GLN A 295 16.62 9.81 8.29
N VAL A 296 16.53 10.45 7.12
CA VAL A 296 16.14 9.79 5.87
C VAL A 296 17.17 8.75 5.44
N ALA A 297 18.47 8.98 5.69
CA ALA A 297 19.49 7.99 5.42
C ALA A 297 19.37 6.74 6.32
N ASN A 298 19.06 6.89 7.61
CA ASN A 298 18.76 5.76 8.50
C ASN A 298 17.52 5.00 8.04
N ALA A 299 16.44 5.73 7.77
CA ALA A 299 15.19 5.16 7.30
C ALA A 299 15.36 4.39 5.98
N ALA A 300 16.22 4.87 5.08
CA ALA A 300 16.58 4.16 3.86
C ALA A 300 17.19 2.78 4.13
N PHE A 301 18.12 2.69 5.09
CA PHE A 301 18.71 1.42 5.46
C PHE A 301 17.68 0.48 6.10
N GLU A 302 16.82 0.98 6.99
CA GLU A 302 15.75 0.18 7.61
C GLU A 302 14.79 -0.39 6.56
N VAL A 303 14.29 0.43 5.64
CA VAL A 303 13.43 -0.02 4.53
C VAL A 303 14.10 -1.14 3.74
N LEU A 304 15.37 -0.95 3.37
CA LEU A 304 16.11 -1.97 2.61
C LEU A 304 16.36 -3.25 3.43
N MET A 305 16.54 -3.16 4.75
CA MET A 305 16.63 -4.35 5.61
C MET A 305 15.31 -5.10 5.67
N TYR A 306 14.18 -4.39 5.76
CA TYR A 306 12.85 -4.99 5.73
C TYR A 306 12.54 -5.64 4.38
N PHE A 307 12.99 -5.03 3.29
CA PHE A 307 12.90 -5.64 1.96
C PHE A 307 13.82 -6.87 1.80
N ASP A 308 14.98 -6.95 2.46
CA ASP A 308 15.81 -8.18 2.49
C ASP A 308 15.05 -9.34 3.15
N SER A 309 14.35 -9.08 4.26
CA SER A 309 13.46 -10.06 4.89
C SER A 309 12.35 -10.50 3.97
N LEU A 310 11.68 -9.56 3.32
CA LEU A 310 10.61 -9.87 2.38
C LEU A 310 11.11 -10.69 1.18
N GLU A 311 12.28 -10.37 0.62
CA GLU A 311 12.91 -11.16 -0.45
C GLU A 311 13.15 -12.61 -0.01
N ARG A 312 13.65 -12.82 1.22
CA ARG A 312 13.86 -14.17 1.77
C ARG A 312 12.57 -14.97 1.92
N ILE A 313 11.51 -14.35 2.46
CA ILE A 313 10.20 -15.00 2.57
C ILE A 313 9.66 -15.33 1.18
N ASN A 314 9.75 -14.38 0.24
CA ASN A 314 9.32 -14.60 -1.14
C ASN A 314 10.05 -15.76 -1.82
N ASN A 315 11.36 -15.90 -1.61
CA ASN A 315 12.14 -16.99 -2.19
C ASN A 315 11.83 -18.34 -1.53
N TYR A 316 11.43 -18.34 -0.25
CA TYR A 316 10.94 -19.54 0.41
C TYR A 316 9.56 -19.97 -0.12
N LEU A 317 8.62 -19.02 -0.27
CA LEU A 317 7.26 -19.29 -0.76
C LEU A 317 7.21 -19.63 -2.26
N ASP A 318 8.02 -18.95 -3.10
CA ASP A 318 8.17 -19.23 -4.53
C ASP A 318 9.67 -19.36 -4.89
N PRO A 319 10.29 -20.53 -4.69
CA PRO A 319 11.69 -20.76 -5.05
C PRO A 319 11.99 -20.55 -6.55
N GLY A 320 10.97 -20.63 -7.40
CA GLY A 320 11.07 -20.33 -8.82
C GLY A 320 11.28 -18.84 -9.12
N ARG A 321 11.00 -17.96 -8.15
CA ARG A 321 11.11 -16.50 -8.28
C ARG A 321 12.53 -16.03 -8.53
N GLU A 322 13.55 -16.67 -7.95
CA GLU A 322 14.95 -16.29 -8.17
C GLU A 322 15.38 -16.40 -9.65
N ARG A 323 14.70 -17.27 -10.41
CA ARG A 323 14.94 -17.45 -11.85
C ARG A 323 14.25 -16.38 -12.70
N ARG A 324 13.35 -15.58 -12.11
CA ARG A 324 12.62 -14.51 -12.80
C ARG A 324 13.41 -13.20 -12.71
N PRO A 325 13.49 -12.40 -13.79
CA PRO A 325 14.19 -11.11 -13.73
C PRO A 325 13.54 -10.15 -12.71
N SER A 326 14.20 -9.88 -11.58
CA SER A 326 13.73 -8.91 -10.57
C SER A 326 13.64 -7.49 -11.14
N THR A 327 12.65 -6.69 -10.74
CA THR A 327 12.50 -5.28 -11.16
C THR A 327 13.49 -4.35 -10.47
N HIS A 328 13.98 -4.73 -9.28
CA HIS A 328 14.98 -3.99 -8.52
C HIS A 328 16.20 -4.89 -8.22
N PRO A 329 17.41 -4.31 -8.04
CA PRO A 329 18.53 -5.02 -7.44
C PRO A 329 18.16 -5.55 -6.06
N LYS A 330 18.90 -6.57 -5.60
CA LYS A 330 18.75 -7.10 -4.24
C LYS A 330 18.92 -5.98 -3.20
N PRO A 331 18.09 -5.91 -2.15
CA PRO A 331 18.20 -4.87 -1.12
C PRO A 331 19.58 -4.83 -0.47
N MET A 332 20.23 -5.99 -0.27
CA MET A 332 21.60 -6.07 0.21
C MET A 332 22.61 -5.31 -0.68
N ASP A 333 22.45 -5.41 -2.00
CA ASP A 333 23.31 -4.68 -2.94
C ASP A 333 23.06 -3.17 -2.86
N ARG A 334 21.79 -2.77 -2.73
CA ARG A 334 21.38 -1.37 -2.53
C ARG A 334 21.97 -0.79 -1.25
N ILE A 335 21.88 -1.50 -0.11
CA ILE A 335 22.49 -1.11 1.18
C ILE A 335 23.99 -0.89 1.00
N ASN A 336 24.69 -1.86 0.40
CA ASN A 336 26.13 -1.79 0.20
C ASN A 336 26.54 -0.61 -0.70
N LYS A 337 25.80 -0.37 -1.79
CA LYS A 337 26.06 0.74 -2.72
C LYS A 337 25.78 2.10 -2.07
N LEU A 338 24.65 2.22 -1.39
CA LEU A 338 24.27 3.44 -0.70
C LEU A 338 25.26 3.78 0.42
N ARG A 339 25.62 2.80 1.25
CA ARG A 339 26.59 2.99 2.34
C ARG A 339 27.95 3.46 1.84
N ARG A 340 28.44 2.88 0.73
CA ARG A 340 29.69 3.30 0.07
C ARG A 340 29.63 4.75 -0.41
N ARG A 341 28.52 5.16 -1.05
CA ARG A 341 28.34 6.54 -1.55
C ARG A 341 28.21 7.58 -0.44
N LEU A 342 27.64 7.20 0.69
CA LEU A 342 27.52 8.07 1.85
C LEU A 342 28.82 8.17 2.67
N HIS A 343 29.89 7.42 2.35
CA HIS A 343 31.23 7.48 2.97
C HIS A 343 31.25 7.50 4.51
N ASN A 344 30.36 6.73 5.18
CA ASN A 344 30.15 6.76 6.64
C ASN A 344 29.82 8.13 7.26
N GLY A 345 29.54 9.15 6.45
CA GLY A 345 29.32 10.52 6.94
C GLY A 345 27.87 10.83 7.32
N LEU A 346 26.94 9.92 7.03
CA LEU A 346 25.49 10.06 7.30
C LEU A 346 24.86 8.69 7.55
N GLY A 347 24.00 8.60 8.55
CA GLY A 347 23.23 7.42 8.93
C GLY A 347 24.08 6.27 9.47
N HIS A 348 23.46 5.11 9.70
CA HIS A 348 24.05 3.95 10.37
C HIS A 348 25.46 3.60 9.87
N SER A 349 26.39 3.50 10.81
CA SER A 349 27.73 2.99 10.57
C SER A 349 27.70 1.58 9.98
N ARG A 350 28.83 1.17 9.38
CA ARG A 350 28.94 -0.19 8.83
C ARG A 350 28.69 -1.26 9.89
N THR A 351 29.21 -1.06 11.10
CA THR A 351 29.03 -1.97 12.23
C THR A 351 27.57 -2.09 12.63
N GLU A 352 26.85 -0.97 12.75
CA GLU A 352 25.42 -0.99 13.07
C GLU A 352 24.60 -1.70 12.00
N LEU A 353 24.92 -1.47 10.72
CA LEU A 353 24.27 -2.17 9.60
C LEU A 353 24.54 -3.67 9.64
N ASP A 354 25.78 -4.09 9.86
CA ASP A 354 26.13 -5.51 9.90
C ASP A 354 25.46 -6.20 11.10
N LEU A 355 25.36 -5.54 12.26
CA LEU A 355 24.61 -6.04 13.43
C LEU A 355 23.11 -6.16 13.15
N GLY A 356 22.50 -5.09 12.63
CA GLY A 356 21.07 -5.05 12.32
C GLY A 356 20.69 -6.10 11.28
N LEU A 357 21.46 -6.22 10.20
CA LEU A 357 21.26 -7.24 9.17
C LEU A 357 21.38 -8.66 9.71
N ASN A 358 22.36 -8.92 10.57
CA ASN A 358 22.52 -10.24 11.17
C ASN A 358 21.36 -10.58 12.11
N ALA A 359 20.90 -9.62 12.91
CA ALA A 359 19.73 -9.82 13.78
C ALA A 359 18.47 -10.08 12.97
N GLN A 360 18.20 -9.24 11.96
CA GLN A 360 17.05 -9.37 11.08
C GLN A 360 17.03 -10.72 10.34
N ARG A 361 18.18 -11.15 9.80
CA ARG A 361 18.30 -12.44 9.10
C ARG A 361 18.04 -13.61 10.03
N LYS A 362 18.63 -13.62 11.23
CA LYS A 362 18.36 -14.68 12.21
C LYS A 362 16.88 -14.74 12.57
N PHE A 363 16.24 -13.59 12.74
CA PHE A 363 14.80 -13.53 13.02
C PHE A 363 13.97 -14.06 11.84
N THR A 364 14.26 -13.63 10.61
CA THR A 364 13.59 -14.13 9.40
C THR A 364 13.79 -15.64 9.21
N ASP A 365 15.01 -16.14 9.40
CA ASP A 365 15.32 -17.57 9.28
C ASP A 365 14.60 -18.37 10.37
N LYS A 366 14.50 -17.84 11.60
CA LYS A 366 13.69 -18.42 12.67
C LYS A 366 12.22 -18.49 12.27
N PHE A 367 11.65 -17.39 11.76
CA PHE A 367 10.28 -17.36 11.28
C PHE A 367 10.01 -18.41 10.20
N ILE A 368 10.91 -18.56 9.23
CA ILE A 368 10.80 -19.57 8.17
C ILE A 368 10.81 -20.98 8.77
N ASN A 369 11.84 -21.29 9.57
CA ASN A 369 12.15 -22.64 10.00
C ASN A 369 11.32 -23.14 11.19
N GLU A 370 10.74 -22.24 11.99
CA GLU A 370 10.00 -22.59 13.20
C GLU A 370 8.51 -22.27 13.12
N TYR A 371 8.07 -21.40 12.20
CA TYR A 371 6.66 -21.04 12.06
C TYR A 371 6.11 -21.32 10.67
N LEU A 372 6.67 -20.70 9.62
CA LEU A 372 6.10 -20.75 8.28
C LEU A 372 6.08 -22.16 7.70
N CYS A 373 7.12 -22.96 7.95
CA CYS A 373 7.19 -24.36 7.52
C CYS A 373 6.10 -25.26 8.14
N PHE A 374 5.53 -24.89 9.28
CA PHE A 374 4.47 -25.65 9.96
C PHE A 374 3.08 -25.00 9.85
N ASN A 375 3.00 -23.72 9.48
CA ASN A 375 1.77 -22.93 9.50
C ASN A 375 1.48 -22.28 8.13
N PHE A 376 1.92 -22.89 7.04
CA PHE A 376 1.81 -22.35 5.68
C PHE A 376 0.34 -22.01 5.32
N ASP A 377 -0.58 -22.97 5.49
CA ASP A 377 -2.00 -22.77 5.16
C ASP A 377 -2.64 -21.66 6.00
N ALA A 378 -2.34 -21.63 7.30
CA ALA A 378 -2.81 -20.57 8.20
C ALA A 378 -2.24 -19.20 7.80
N PHE A 379 -0.97 -19.16 7.37
CA PHE A 379 -0.32 -17.94 6.91
C PHE A 379 -0.93 -17.39 5.61
N GLU A 380 -1.39 -18.25 4.70
CA GLU A 380 -2.03 -17.84 3.44
C GLU A 380 -3.54 -17.59 3.57
N THR A 381 -4.17 -18.07 4.64
CA THR A 381 -5.59 -17.88 4.90
C THR A 381 -5.91 -16.39 4.93
N LYS A 382 -6.80 -15.92 4.05
CA LYS A 382 -7.16 -14.50 3.99
C LYS A 382 -7.85 -14.07 5.27
N GLY A 383 -7.37 -12.99 5.87
CA GLY A 383 -8.06 -12.36 6.99
C GLY A 383 -7.18 -11.50 7.88
N ALA A 384 -7.75 -11.03 8.98
CA ALA A 384 -7.11 -10.20 9.98
C ALA A 384 -6.27 -11.03 10.97
N HIS A 385 -5.05 -10.56 11.24
CA HIS A 385 -4.21 -11.03 12.34
C HIS A 385 -3.98 -9.90 13.34
N TYR A 386 -3.78 -10.23 14.62
CA TYR A 386 -3.80 -9.25 15.72
C TYR A 386 -2.61 -9.40 16.68
N LEU A 387 -2.28 -8.30 17.36
CA LEU A 387 -1.43 -8.32 18.54
C LEU A 387 -2.34 -8.64 19.74
N SER A 388 -2.25 -9.88 20.22
CA SER A 388 -3.23 -10.46 21.14
C SER A 388 -3.29 -9.73 22.48
N THR A 389 -2.16 -9.19 22.97
CA THR A 389 -2.18 -8.48 24.25
C THR A 389 -2.75 -7.06 24.14
N TYR A 390 -2.77 -6.49 22.93
CA TYR A 390 -3.27 -5.14 22.64
C TYR A 390 -4.64 -5.09 21.96
N LYS A 391 -5.25 -6.24 21.67
CA LYS A 391 -6.59 -6.34 21.08
C LYS A 391 -7.48 -7.28 21.89
N LYS A 392 -8.36 -6.68 22.71
CA LYS A 392 -9.27 -7.43 23.60
C LYS A 392 -10.45 -8.12 22.90
N LYS A 393 -10.91 -7.56 21.77
CA LYS A 393 -12.02 -8.10 20.97
C LYS A 393 -11.52 -8.35 19.57
N LEU A 394 -11.41 -9.61 19.19
CA LEU A 394 -11.04 -10.01 17.85
C LEU A 394 -12.31 -10.02 17.00
N LEU A 395 -12.27 -9.43 15.81
CA LEU A 395 -13.34 -9.64 14.84
C LEU A 395 -13.06 -10.97 14.15
N ILE A 396 -14.12 -11.73 13.93
CA ILE A 396 -14.04 -12.94 13.10
C ILE A 396 -14.34 -12.46 11.68
N ASP A 397 -13.35 -12.54 10.81
CA ASP A 397 -13.55 -12.24 9.40
C ASP A 397 -14.61 -13.17 8.83
N ARG A 398 -15.60 -12.58 8.14
CA ARG A 398 -16.61 -13.37 7.43
C ARG A 398 -15.89 -14.14 6.33
N VAL A 399 -16.09 -15.46 6.31
CA VAL A 399 -15.57 -16.33 5.25
C VAL A 399 -16.44 -16.14 4.02
N ASP A 400 -16.30 -14.99 3.38
CA ASP A 400 -16.97 -14.68 2.13
C ASP A 400 -15.93 -14.91 1.02
N TYR A 401 -16.10 -16.00 0.28
CA TYR A 401 -15.34 -16.35 -0.92
C TYR A 401 -15.78 -15.48 -2.11
#